data_AF-A0A7X7C6T1-F1
#
_entry.id   AF-A0A7X7C6T1-F1
#
_cell.length_a   1.000
_cell.length_b   1.000
_cell.length_c   1.000
_cell.angle_alpha   90.00
_cell.angle_beta   90.00
_cell.angle_gamma   90.00
#
_symmetry.space_group_name_H-M   'P 1'
#
loop_
_entity.id
_entity.type
_entity.pdbx_description
1 polymer ?
#
loop_
_entity_poly.entity_id
_entity_poly.type
_entity_poly.pdbx_seq_one_letter_code
_entity_poly.pdbx_strand_id
1 'polypeptide(L)'
;EIGFPCHRGVLFKTKDRHIAEIDVLVDLGQALFFIECKDTYAFTDKDLRKIYNLRRKTNFLSYGIFVCSKAGNNLNYKKYDIDLIKYKYNYELFKEEVKDTIATKIVSLSF
;
A
#
# COMPACT_ATOMS: atom_id res chain seq x y z
N GLU A 1 -6.96 -12.79 7.87
CA GLU A 1 -5.55 -12.93 7.44
C GLU A 1 -5.50 -12.94 5.91
N ILE A 2 -4.59 -12.17 5.30
CA ILE A 2 -4.53 -11.97 3.83
C ILE A 2 -3.75 -13.06 3.08
N GLY A 3 -3.20 -14.06 3.80
CA GLY A 3 -2.45 -15.17 3.19
C GLY A 3 -1.01 -14.84 2.81
N PHE A 4 -0.49 -13.69 3.25
CA PHE A 4 0.90 -13.26 3.07
C PHE A 4 1.51 -12.86 4.42
N PRO A 5 2.84 -12.93 4.58
CA PRO A 5 3.52 -12.42 5.78
C PRO A 5 3.26 -10.92 5.94
N CYS A 6 2.46 -10.55 6.95
CA CYS A 6 2.02 -9.18 7.14
C CYS A 6 2.24 -8.68 8.56
N HIS A 7 2.61 -7.40 8.67
CA HIS A 7 2.84 -6.68 9.92
C HIS A 7 1.93 -5.46 9.97
N ARG A 8 1.30 -5.19 11.12
CA ARG A 8 0.38 -4.06 11.32
C ARG A 8 1.06 -2.95 12.12
N GLY A 9 0.76 -1.69 11.81
CA GLY A 9 1.26 -0.52 12.56
C GLY A 9 2.79 -0.45 12.61
N VAL A 10 3.42 -0.56 11.45
CA VAL A 10 4.88 -0.69 11.34
C VAL A 10 5.56 0.68 11.36
N LEU A 11 6.58 0.84 12.18
CA LEU A 11 7.53 1.93 12.09
C LEU A 11 8.68 1.52 11.15
N PHE A 12 8.65 2.03 9.93
CA PHE A 12 9.63 1.70 8.90
C PHE A 12 10.73 2.77 8.84
N LYS A 13 11.99 2.35 8.99
CA LYS A 13 13.15 3.22 8.88
C LYS A 13 13.66 3.25 7.44
N THR A 14 13.63 4.41 6.81
CA THR A 14 14.15 4.62 5.45
C THR A 14 15.66 4.82 5.43
N LYS A 15 16.25 4.79 4.22
CA LYS A 15 17.71 4.92 4.03
C LYS A 15 18.28 6.25 4.52
N ASP A 16 17.49 7.32 4.50
CA ASP A 16 17.82 8.64 5.05
C ASP A 16 17.59 8.74 6.58
N ARG A 17 17.37 7.59 7.24
CA ARG A 17 17.13 7.45 8.69
C ARG A 17 15.83 8.08 9.19
N HIS A 18 14.95 8.54 8.29
CA HIS A 18 13.60 8.94 8.66
C HIS A 18 12.78 7.71 9.06
N ILE A 19 11.85 7.89 9.99
CA ILE A 19 10.92 6.84 10.43
C ILE A 19 9.53 7.22 9.94
N ALA A 20 8.90 6.33 9.19
CA ALA A 20 7.53 6.49 8.71
C ALA A 20 6.65 5.39 9.29
N GLU A 21 5.45 5.76 9.73
CA GLU A 21 4.42 4.80 10.13
C GLU A 21 3.66 4.28 8.91
N ILE A 22 3.39 2.98 8.89
CA ILE A 22 2.67 2.28 7.82
C ILE A 22 1.60 1.39 8.46
N ASP A 23 0.37 1.47 7.97
CA ASP A 23 -0.74 0.73 8.56
C ASP A 23 -0.57 -0.79 8.42
N VAL A 24 -0.20 -1.26 7.22
CA VAL A 24 0.15 -2.66 6.97
C VAL A 24 1.36 -2.76 6.04
N LEU A 25 2.33 -3.57 6.44
CA LEU A 25 3.46 -3.98 5.61
C LEU A 25 3.28 -5.45 5.25
N VAL A 26 3.35 -5.77 3.96
CA VAL A 26 3.55 -7.15 3.49
C VAL A 26 5.00 -7.30 3.07
N ASP A 27 5.70 -8.26 3.68
CA ASP A 27 7.11 -8.54 3.40
C ASP A 27 7.25 -9.91 2.75
N LEU A 28 7.66 -9.94 1.49
CA LEU A 28 7.91 -11.16 0.73
C LEU A 28 9.42 -11.46 0.60
N GLY A 29 10.27 -10.79 1.37
CA GLY A 29 11.73 -10.86 1.31
C GLY A 29 12.33 -10.12 0.10
N GLN A 30 11.82 -10.38 -1.10
CA GLN A 30 12.27 -9.74 -2.34
C GLN A 30 11.52 -8.44 -2.68
N ALA A 31 10.31 -8.28 -2.14
CA ALA A 31 9.45 -7.14 -2.40
C ALA A 31 8.65 -6.77 -1.14
N LEU A 32 8.44 -5.47 -0.95
CA LEU A 32 7.63 -4.91 0.13
C LEU A 32 6.34 -4.30 -0.44
N PHE A 33 5.22 -4.50 0.22
CA PHE A 33 3.98 -3.78 -0.07
C PHE A 33 3.62 -2.91 1.12
N PHE A 34 3.65 -1.60 0.90
CA PHE A 34 3.22 -0.61 1.88
C PHE A 34 1.75 -0.31 1.65
N ILE A 35 0.91 -0.66 2.61
CA ILE A 35 -0.53 -0.46 2.56
C ILE A 35 -0.90 0.63 3.56
N GLU A 36 -1.54 1.69 3.08
CA GLU A 36 -2.13 2.74 3.92
C GLU A 36 -3.65 2.64 3.83
N CYS A 37 -4.31 2.73 4.98
CA CYS A 37 -5.75 2.55 5.15
C CYS A 37 -6.38 3.87 5.61
N LYS A 38 -7.34 4.41 4.83
CA LYS A 38 -8.09 5.62 5.20
C LYS A 38 -9.60 5.38 5.18
N ASP A 39 -10.26 5.63 6.30
CA ASP A 39 -11.71 5.40 6.45
C ASP A 39 -12.58 6.67 6.26
N THR A 40 -11.95 7.80 5.95
CA THR A 40 -12.65 9.09 5.80
C THR A 40 -12.45 9.66 4.40
N TYR A 41 -13.20 10.69 4.01
CA TYR A 41 -12.89 11.50 2.81
C TYR A 41 -11.70 12.46 3.04
N ALA A 42 -11.08 12.46 4.22
CA ALA A 42 -10.13 13.47 4.66
C ALA A 42 -8.66 13.14 4.30
N PHE A 43 -8.44 12.37 3.23
CA PHE A 43 -7.10 12.12 2.70
C PHE A 43 -6.86 12.95 1.44
N THR A 44 -5.60 13.27 1.21
CA THR A 44 -5.16 14.25 0.22
C THR A 44 -4.02 13.70 -0.62
N ASP A 45 -3.58 14.50 -1.60
CA ASP A 45 -2.36 14.22 -2.38
C ASP A 45 -1.13 14.02 -1.48
N LYS A 46 -1.11 14.60 -0.27
CA LYS A 46 -0.02 14.41 0.70
C LYS A 46 0.07 12.97 1.20
N ASP A 47 -1.05 12.28 1.38
CA ASP A 47 -1.08 10.88 1.81
C ASP A 47 -0.51 9.96 0.72
N LEU A 48 -0.83 10.22 -0.55
CA LEU A 48 -0.23 9.51 -1.68
C LEU A 48 1.28 9.80 -1.79
N ARG A 49 1.68 11.07 -1.63
CA ARG A 49 3.10 11.46 -1.62
C ARG A 49 3.88 10.80 -0.49
N LYS A 50 3.27 10.58 0.69
CA LYS A 50 3.92 9.87 1.81
C LYS A 50 4.37 8.49 1.37
N ILE A 51 3.46 7.68 0.83
CA ILE A 51 3.76 6.31 0.37
C ILE A 51 4.74 6.33 -0.80
N TYR A 52 4.53 7.23 -1.76
CA TYR A 52 5.44 7.39 -2.89
C TYR A 52 6.87 7.72 -2.44
N ASN A 53 7.04 8.71 -1.56
CA ASN A 53 8.35 9.11 -1.05
C ASN A 53 9.00 7.99 -0.24
N LEU A 54 8.21 7.28 0.57
CA LEU A 54 8.67 6.10 1.31
C LEU A 54 9.23 5.03 0.36
N ARG A 55 8.50 4.69 -0.71
CA ARG A 55 8.96 3.75 -1.75
C ARG A 55 10.26 4.17 -2.41
N ARG A 56 10.44 5.48 -2.67
CA ARG A 56 11.68 6.03 -3.25
C ARG A 56 12.87 6.04 -2.26
N LYS A 57 12.58 5.94 -0.96
CA LYS A 57 13.55 6.00 0.14
C LYS A 57 13.83 4.65 0.80
N THR A 58 13.24 3.56 0.31
CA THR A 58 13.65 2.20 0.64
C THR A 58 14.72 1.71 -0.34
N ASN A 59 15.51 0.71 0.08
CA ASN A 59 16.47 0.00 -0.77
C ASN A 59 15.88 -1.28 -1.36
N PHE A 60 14.61 -1.57 -1.08
CA PHE A 60 13.90 -2.74 -1.55
C PHE A 60 12.97 -2.37 -2.70
N LEU A 61 12.74 -3.33 -3.59
CA LEU A 61 11.61 -3.26 -4.50
C LEU A 61 10.33 -3.11 -3.66
N SER A 62 9.51 -2.11 -4.00
CA SER A 62 8.34 -1.81 -3.19
C SER A 62 7.15 -1.32 -4.00
N TYR A 63 5.97 -1.66 -3.50
CA TYR A 63 4.67 -1.29 -4.06
C TYR A 63 3.85 -0.53 -3.02
N GLY A 64 2.99 0.37 -3.51
CA GLY A 64 2.10 1.15 -2.67
C GLY A 64 0.66 0.74 -2.96
N ILE A 65 -0.07 0.37 -1.91
CA ILE A 65 -1.50 0.10 -2.00
C ILE A 65 -2.22 1.10 -1.09
N PHE A 66 -3.20 1.78 -1.64
CA PHE A 66 -4.07 2.68 -0.89
C PHE A 66 -5.44 2.03 -0.72
N VAL A 67 -5.81 1.77 0.52
CA VAL A 67 -7.12 1.22 0.87
C VAL A 67 -7.98 2.35 1.42
N CYS A 68 -9.18 2.52 0.87
CA CYS A 68 -10.14 3.45 1.46
C CYS A 68 -11.59 2.95 1.41
N SER A 69 -12.41 3.33 2.39
CA SER A 69 -13.85 3.06 2.35
C SER A 69 -14.58 3.97 1.36
N LYS A 70 -13.99 5.13 1.07
CA LYS A 70 -14.59 6.23 0.33
C LYS A 70 -13.54 6.86 -0.58
N ALA A 71 -13.85 7.00 -1.87
CA ALA A 71 -12.92 7.64 -2.80
C ALA A 71 -12.81 9.14 -2.51
N GLY A 72 -11.58 9.63 -2.30
CA GLY A 72 -11.30 11.06 -2.22
C GLY A 72 -11.51 11.71 -3.58
N ASN A 73 -11.98 12.95 -3.60
CA ASN A 73 -12.23 13.70 -4.84
C ASN A 73 -10.91 14.00 -5.57
N ASN A 74 -10.84 13.74 -6.88
CA ASN A 74 -9.78 14.17 -7.79
C ASN A 74 -8.33 13.76 -7.45
N LEU A 75 -8.12 12.62 -6.78
CA LEU A 75 -6.77 12.11 -6.52
C LEU A 75 -6.24 11.25 -7.68
N ASN A 76 -4.98 11.50 -8.07
CA ASN A 76 -4.32 10.78 -9.15
C ASN A 76 -3.35 9.73 -8.61
N TYR A 77 -3.86 8.53 -8.34
CA TYR A 77 -3.07 7.39 -7.85
C TYR A 77 -2.06 6.90 -8.89
N LYS A 78 -2.44 6.92 -10.17
CA LYS A 78 -1.58 6.50 -11.29
C LYS A 78 -0.30 7.35 -11.37
N LYS A 79 -0.38 8.66 -11.10
CA LYS A 79 0.78 9.56 -11.05
C LYS A 79 1.86 9.08 -10.08
N TYR A 80 1.47 8.41 -9.00
CA TYR A 80 2.38 7.94 -7.95
C TYR A 80 2.65 6.43 -8.03
N ASP A 81 2.15 5.75 -9.07
CA ASP A 81 2.22 4.29 -9.21
C ASP A 81 1.66 3.57 -7.96
N ILE A 82 0.52 4.04 -7.45
CA ILE A 82 -0.15 3.47 -6.27
C ILE A 82 -1.43 2.78 -6.73
N ASP A 83 -1.63 1.53 -6.31
CA ASP A 83 -2.86 0.79 -6.54
C ASP A 83 -3.93 1.24 -5.54
N LEU A 84 -5.17 1.41 -6.00
CA LEU A 84 -6.30 1.83 -5.16
C LEU A 84 -7.27 0.68 -4.98
N ILE A 85 -7.59 0.34 -3.73
CA ILE A 85 -8.60 -0.64 -3.37
C ILE A 85 -9.69 0.05 -2.54
N LYS A 86 -10.96 -0.12 -2.94
CA LYS A 86 -12.10 0.51 -2.25
C LYS A 86 -12.86 -0.50 -1.42
N TYR A 87 -12.80 -0.36 -0.10
CA TYR A 87 -13.58 -1.19 0.81
C TYR A 87 -15.07 -0.81 0.75
N LYS A 88 -15.92 -1.73 0.28
CA LYS A 88 -17.39 -1.56 0.19
C LYS A 88 -18.15 -2.40 1.23
N TYR A 89 -17.64 -2.50 2.46
CA TYR A 89 -18.28 -3.23 3.56
C TYR A 89 -18.49 -4.75 3.32
N ASN A 90 -17.79 -5.33 2.34
CA ASN A 90 -17.70 -6.78 2.14
C ASN A 90 -16.25 -7.21 2.37
N TYR A 91 -15.99 -7.84 3.51
CA TYR A 91 -14.64 -8.20 3.92
C TYR A 91 -14.01 -9.26 3.03
N GLU A 92 -14.74 -10.32 2.66
CA GLU A 92 -14.16 -11.39 1.83
C GLU A 92 -13.83 -10.89 0.44
N LEU A 93 -14.71 -10.11 -0.20
CA LEU A 93 -14.41 -9.52 -1.50
C LEU A 93 -13.18 -8.59 -1.42
N PHE A 94 -13.12 -7.72 -0.40
CA PHE A 94 -11.97 -6.84 -0.19
C PHE A 94 -10.67 -7.60 0.01
N LYS A 95 -10.71 -8.68 0.80
CA LYS A 95 -9.56 -9.53 1.06
C LYS A 95 -9.06 -10.20 -0.22
N GLU A 96 -9.95 -10.69 -1.07
CA GLU A 96 -9.56 -11.24 -2.38
C GLU A 96 -9.02 -10.15 -3.32
N GLU A 97 -9.63 -8.95 -3.36
CA GLU A 97 -9.08 -7.82 -4.16
C GLU A 97 -7.65 -7.43 -3.73
N VAL A 98 -7.36 -7.42 -2.43
CA VAL A 98 -6.00 -7.18 -1.90
C VAL A 98 -5.05 -8.29 -2.36
N LYS A 99 -5.48 -9.55 -2.25
CA LYS A 99 -4.67 -10.69 -2.69
C LYS A 99 -4.36 -10.64 -4.17
N ASP A 100 -5.37 -10.40 -5.01
CA ASP A 100 -5.23 -10.33 -6.47
C ASP A 100 -4.30 -9.19 -6.88
N THR A 101 -4.39 -8.05 -6.21
CA THR A 101 -3.49 -6.91 -6.42
C THR A 101 -2.04 -7.30 -6.13
N ILE A 102 -1.78 -7.92 -4.98
CA ILE A 102 -0.44 -8.37 -4.60
C ILE A 102 0.06 -9.46 -5.56
N ALA A 103 -0.77 -10.47 -5.85
CA ALA A 103 -0.44 -11.60 -6.72
C ALA A 103 -0.09 -11.14 -8.14
N THR A 104 -0.83 -10.19 -8.70
CA THR A 104 -0.54 -9.62 -10.03
C THR A 104 0.85 -8.97 -10.07
N LYS A 105 1.23 -8.24 -9.02
CA LYS A 105 2.58 -7.66 -8.94
C LYS A 105 3.65 -8.74 -8.78
N ILE A 106 3.40 -9.78 -7.99
CA ILE A 106 4.32 -10.93 -7.86
C ILE A 106 4.54 -11.60 -9.22
N VAL A 107 3.46 -11.90 -9.96
CA VAL A 107 3.56 -12.52 -11.29
C VAL A 107 4.37 -11.64 -12.24
N SER A 108 4.18 -10.32 -12.19
CA SER A 108 4.96 -9.38 -13.01
C SER A 108 6.46 -9.31 -12.68
N LEU A 109 6.92 -9.94 -11.59
CA LEU A 109 8.33 -10.03 -11.22
C LEU A 109 9.00 -11.32 -11.70
N SER A 110 8.20 -12.33 -12.05
CA SER A 110 8.68 -13.64 -12.51
C SER A 110 9.00 -13.68 -14.01
N PHE A 111 8.78 -12.56 -14.72
CA PHE A 111 9.01 -12.39 -16.16
C PHE A 111 9.82 -11.12 -16.41
#